data_AF-A0A565BBJ0-F1
#
_entry.id   AF-A0A565BBJ0-F1
#
_cell.length_a   1.000
_cell.length_b   1.000
_cell.length_c   1.000
_cell.angle_alpha   90.00
_cell.angle_beta   90.00
_cell.angle_gamma   90.00
#
_symmetry.space_group_name_H-M   'P 1'
#
loop_
_entity.id
_entity.type
_entity.pdbx_description
1 polymer ?
#
loop_
_entity_poly.entity_id
_entity_poly.type
_entity_poly.pdbx_seq_one_letter_code
_entity_poly.pdbx_strand_id
1 'polypeptide(L)'
;MIDYENTFSMQNPNNVSEDTKSFNKKAMDFLHKLVLKALIPDGIYVVDYAAGEERLGENKLYAMVQCAKITGKCKACLESAIKELSKCCGGKQGARVVLGISCNLRYELYPFLSK
;
A
#
# COMPACT_ATOMS: atom_id res chain seq x y z
N MET A 1 -12.97 -15.14 4.31
CA MET A 1 -11.69 -15.72 3.82
C MET A 1 -10.95 -14.59 3.11
N ILE A 2 -9.61 -14.52 3.17
CA ILE A 2 -8.90 -13.59 2.27
C ILE A 2 -9.06 -14.20 0.88
N ASP A 3 -9.69 -13.46 -0.02
CA ASP A 3 -9.85 -13.89 -1.39
C ASP A 3 -8.51 -13.69 -2.11
N TYR A 4 -7.84 -14.80 -2.39
CA TYR A 4 -6.59 -14.82 -3.16
C TYR A 4 -6.84 -14.98 -4.65
N GLU A 5 -8.08 -15.32 -5.06
CA GLU A 5 -8.45 -15.33 -6.47
C GLU A 5 -8.46 -13.88 -6.96
N ASN A 6 -7.80 -13.64 -8.11
CA ASN A 6 -7.56 -12.30 -8.66
C ASN A 6 -6.57 -11.42 -7.88
N THR A 7 -5.53 -12.02 -7.28
CA THR A 7 -4.37 -11.25 -6.83
C THR A 7 -3.62 -10.67 -8.02
N PHE A 8 -3.41 -9.35 -8.05
CA PHE A 8 -2.58 -8.71 -9.06
C PHE A 8 -1.58 -7.73 -8.43
N SER A 9 -0.37 -7.73 -8.98
CA SER A 9 0.67 -6.74 -8.68
C SER A 9 1.03 -5.99 -9.96
N MET A 10 1.10 -4.68 -9.85
CA MET A 10 1.56 -3.79 -10.92
C MET A 10 2.70 -2.94 -10.37
N GLN A 11 3.70 -2.73 -11.20
CA GLN A 11 4.88 -1.93 -10.85
C GLN A 11 5.10 -0.85 -11.89
N ASN A 12 5.60 0.29 -11.42
CA ASN A 12 6.11 1.31 -12.32
C ASN A 12 7.35 0.75 -13.06
N PRO A 13 7.47 0.95 -14.38
CA PRO A 13 8.67 0.52 -15.11
C PRO A 13 9.94 1.20 -14.57
N ASN A 14 9.83 2.43 -14.09
CA ASN A 14 10.95 3.22 -13.60
C ASN A 14 11.38 2.81 -12.19
N ASN A 15 12.70 2.76 -12.00
CA ASN A 15 13.33 2.55 -10.70
C ASN A 15 13.51 3.89 -9.97
N VAL A 16 13.59 3.84 -8.64
CA VAL A 16 14.03 4.99 -7.86
C VAL A 16 15.51 5.28 -8.12
N SER A 17 15.88 6.56 -8.13
CA SER A 17 17.26 7.01 -8.26
C SER A 17 18.07 6.89 -6.96
N GLU A 18 17.38 6.84 -5.82
CA GLU A 18 17.96 6.71 -4.49
C GLU A 18 18.38 5.27 -4.16
N ASP A 19 19.08 5.08 -3.03
CA ASP A 19 19.40 3.74 -2.53
C ASP A 19 18.13 2.89 -2.34
N THR A 20 18.01 1.84 -3.14
CA THR A 20 16.80 1.01 -3.22
C THR A 20 16.48 0.32 -1.89
N LYS A 21 17.50 -0.05 -1.10
CA LYS A 21 17.30 -0.69 0.21
C LYS A 21 16.69 0.29 1.21
N SER A 22 17.26 1.48 1.33
CA SER A 22 16.77 2.56 2.20
C SER A 22 15.38 3.01 1.78
N PHE A 23 15.15 3.21 0.48
CA PHE A 23 13.84 3.57 -0.06
C PHE A 23 12.79 2.52 0.27
N ASN A 24 13.05 1.24 -0.03
CA ASN A 24 12.11 0.15 0.24
C ASN A 24 11.78 0.06 1.72
N LYS A 25 12.79 0.15 2.60
CA LYS A 25 12.56 0.12 4.06
C LYS A 25 11.61 1.24 4.49
N LYS A 26 11.90 2.48 4.10
CA LYS A 26 11.05 3.62 4.48
C LYS A 26 9.65 3.55 3.87
N ALA A 27 9.53 3.08 2.63
CA ALA A 27 8.25 2.86 1.97
C ALA A 27 7.42 1.79 2.70
N MET A 28 8.03 0.67 3.11
CA MET A 28 7.34 -0.34 3.92
C MET A 28 6.92 0.22 5.29
N ASP A 29 7.82 0.92 5.99
CA ASP A 29 7.51 1.55 7.27
C ASP A 29 6.32 2.52 7.15
N PHE A 30 6.26 3.30 6.07
CA PHE A 30 5.15 4.20 5.79
C PHE A 30 3.84 3.45 5.53
N LEU A 31 3.87 2.40 4.71
CA LEU A 31 2.69 1.56 4.45
C LEU A 31 2.18 0.91 5.73
N HIS A 32 3.06 0.42 6.61
CA HIS A 32 2.68 -0.11 7.92
C HIS A 32 1.97 0.95 8.78
N LYS A 33 2.45 2.20 8.81
CA LYS A 33 1.76 3.30 9.50
C LYS A 33 0.36 3.53 8.92
N LEU A 34 0.21 3.51 7.59
CA LEU A 34 -1.08 3.66 6.92
C LEU A 34 -2.03 2.51 7.26
N VAL A 35 -1.55 1.27 7.32
CA VAL A 35 -2.35 0.12 7.77
C VAL A 35 -2.90 0.36 9.17
N LEU A 36 -2.06 0.79 10.12
CA LEU A 36 -2.52 1.08 11.47
C LEU A 36 -3.56 2.21 11.50
N LYS A 37 -3.40 3.23 10.65
CA LYS A 37 -4.35 4.33 10.52
C LYS A 37 -5.69 3.87 9.91
N ALA A 38 -5.67 2.99 8.92
CA ALA A 38 -6.87 2.46 8.26
C ALA A 38 -7.77 1.67 9.22
N LEU A 39 -7.17 1.03 10.23
CA LEU A 39 -7.89 0.22 11.22
C LEU A 39 -8.55 1.06 12.32
N ILE A 40 -8.31 2.37 12.36
CA ILE A 40 -8.99 3.26 13.31
C ILE A 40 -10.44 3.43 12.83
N PRO A 41 -11.44 3.07 13.64
CA PRO A 41 -12.83 3.17 13.22
C PRO A 41 -13.25 4.63 13.04
N ASP A 42 -13.55 5.03 11.80
CA ASP A 42 -14.04 6.39 11.47
C ASP A 42 -15.53 6.41 11.07
N GLY A 43 -16.32 5.46 11.57
CA GLY A 43 -17.78 5.39 11.37
C GLY A 43 -18.30 4.22 10.52
N ILE A 44 -19.49 4.40 9.94
CA ILE A 44 -20.39 3.39 9.31
C ILE A 44 -19.85 2.78 7.99
N TYR A 45 -18.68 3.21 7.50
CA TYR A 45 -18.16 2.72 6.23
C TYR A 45 -17.80 1.23 6.30
N VAL A 46 -18.24 0.47 5.28
CA VAL A 46 -17.94 -0.95 5.03
C VAL A 46 -16.50 -1.19 4.55
N VAL A 47 -15.68 -0.14 4.48
CA VAL A 47 -14.31 -0.16 3.98
C VAL A 47 -13.42 0.60 4.96
N ASP A 48 -12.33 -0.02 5.36
CA ASP A 48 -11.22 0.61 6.08
C ASP A 48 -10.28 1.25 5.05
N TYR A 49 -9.92 2.50 5.28
CA TYR A 49 -9.16 3.29 4.32
C TYR A 49 -8.20 4.23 5.04
N ALA A 50 -6.98 4.34 4.52
CA ALA A 50 -6.07 5.39 4.90
C ALA A 50 -5.21 5.80 3.71
N ALA A 51 -4.92 7.08 3.65
CA ALA A 51 -3.97 7.63 2.71
C ALA A 51 -3.11 8.70 3.37
N GLY A 52 -1.98 8.98 2.72
CA GLY A 52 -1.10 10.06 3.10
C GLY A 52 0.07 10.20 2.15
N GLU A 53 0.94 11.14 2.51
CA GLU A 53 2.22 11.37 1.87
C GLU A 53 3.33 11.41 2.92
N GLU A 54 4.49 10.85 2.62
CA GLU A 54 5.69 10.93 3.47
C GLU A 54 6.91 11.26 2.60
N ARG A 55 7.76 12.18 3.08
CA ARG A 55 8.98 12.54 2.38
C ARG A 55 10.06 11.48 2.63
N LEU A 56 10.47 10.80 1.57
CA LEU A 56 11.51 9.77 1.59
C LEU A 56 12.78 10.32 0.94
N GLY A 57 13.54 11.14 1.68
CA GLY A 57 14.73 11.78 1.14
C GLY A 57 14.38 12.94 0.20
N GLU A 58 14.82 12.84 -1.05
CA GLU A 58 14.53 13.83 -2.08
C GLU A 58 13.13 13.62 -2.69
N ASN A 59 12.63 12.39 -2.64
CA ASN A 59 11.34 12.01 -3.16
C ASN A 59 10.22 12.18 -2.13
N LYS A 60 8.99 12.44 -2.61
CA LYS A 60 7.77 12.36 -1.80
C LYS A 60 6.98 11.13 -2.23
N LEU A 61 6.69 10.25 -1.28
CA LEU A 61 5.91 9.04 -1.51
C LEU A 61 4.46 9.32 -1.16
N TYR A 62 3.56 9.06 -2.11
CA TYR A 62 2.12 9.09 -1.93
C TYR A 62 1.64 7.65 -1.81
N ALA A 63 0.81 7.34 -0.81
CA ALA A 63 0.29 5.99 -0.67
C ALA A 63 -1.14 5.96 -0.13
N MET A 64 -1.85 4.89 -0.50
CA MET A 64 -3.16 4.54 0.05
C MET A 64 -3.23 3.05 0.35
N VAL A 65 -4.03 2.73 1.36
CA VAL A 65 -4.46 1.37 1.71
C VAL A 65 -5.98 1.38 1.83
N GLN A 66 -6.60 0.34 1.29
CA GLN A 66 -8.04 0.15 1.32
C GLN A 66 -8.34 -1.32 1.55
N CYS A 67 -9.38 -1.60 2.32
CA CYS A 67 -9.77 -2.97 2.61
C CYS A 67 -11.24 -3.08 2.99
N ALA A 68 -11.92 -4.14 2.52
CA ALA A 68 -13.32 -4.36 2.79
C ALA A 68 -13.54 -5.05 4.16
N LYS A 69 -14.35 -4.42 5.03
CA LYS A 69 -14.68 -4.94 6.38
C LYS A 69 -15.38 -6.29 6.34
N ILE A 70 -16.04 -6.64 5.24
CA ILE A 70 -16.74 -7.92 5.04
C ILE A 70 -15.81 -9.14 5.23
N THR A 71 -14.50 -8.95 5.06
CA THR A 71 -13.52 -10.04 5.20
C THR A 71 -13.13 -10.34 6.64
N GLY A 72 -13.37 -9.42 7.58
CA GLY A 72 -12.94 -9.52 8.98
C GLY A 72 -11.43 -9.65 9.20
N LYS A 73 -10.62 -9.61 8.14
CA LYS A 73 -9.18 -9.90 8.12
C LYS A 73 -8.38 -8.76 7.50
N CYS A 74 -8.78 -7.54 7.81
CA CYS A 74 -8.28 -6.37 7.12
C CYS A 74 -6.79 -6.15 7.29
N LYS A 75 -6.32 -6.19 8.53
CA LYS A 75 -4.90 -6.11 8.90
C LYS A 75 -4.08 -7.18 8.18
N ALA A 76 -4.53 -8.44 8.24
CA ALA A 76 -3.81 -9.57 7.65
C ALA A 76 -3.72 -9.48 6.12
N CYS A 77 -4.76 -8.95 5.46
CA CYS A 77 -4.75 -8.71 4.02
C CYS A 77 -3.72 -7.64 3.64
N LEU A 78 -3.76 -6.49 4.32
CA LEU A 78 -2.84 -5.39 4.04
C LEU A 78 -1.38 -5.77 4.34
N GLU A 79 -1.11 -6.49 5.43
CA GLU A 79 0.23 -7.03 5.72
C GLU A 79 0.69 -8.02 4.65
N SER A 80 -0.22 -8.87 4.14
CA SER A 80 0.10 -9.77 3.03
C SER A 80 0.40 -9.00 1.74
N ALA A 81 -0.34 -7.93 1.46
CA ALA A 81 -0.10 -7.07 0.30
C ALA A 81 1.27 -6.37 0.39
N ILE A 82 1.66 -5.90 1.57
CA ILE A 82 3.00 -5.32 1.82
C ILE A 82 4.10 -6.36 1.58
N LYS A 83 3.88 -7.60 2.03
CA LYS A 83 4.84 -8.69 1.80
C LYS A 83 4.99 -9.03 0.32
N GLU A 84 3.90 -9.06 -0.44
CA GLU A 84 3.96 -9.28 -1.90
C GLU A 84 4.63 -8.10 -2.61
N LEU A 85 4.41 -6.89 -2.13
CA LEU A 85 5.05 -5.69 -2.66
C LEU A 85 6.57 -5.73 -2.50
N SER A 86 7.05 -6.22 -1.35
CA SER A 86 8.47 -6.42 -1.07
C SER A 86 9.13 -7.44 -2.01
N LYS A 87 8.36 -8.39 -2.55
CA LYS A 87 8.84 -9.38 -3.52
C LYS A 87 8.78 -8.89 -4.97
N CYS A 88 7.68 -8.24 -5.36
CA CYS A 88 7.44 -7.91 -6.77
C CYS A 88 8.16 -6.65 -7.22
N CYS A 89 8.33 -5.68 -6.32
CA CYS A 89 8.37 -4.27 -6.71
C CYS A 89 9.45 -3.47 -5.96
N GLY A 90 10.45 -4.15 -5.42
CA GLY A 90 11.56 -3.52 -4.70
C GLY A 90 12.32 -2.53 -5.60
N GLY A 91 12.47 -1.29 -5.13
CA GLY A 91 13.18 -0.22 -5.82
C GLY A 91 12.39 0.44 -6.95
N LYS A 92 11.09 0.17 -7.07
CA LYS A 92 10.22 0.82 -8.07
C LYS A 92 9.63 2.13 -7.54
N GLN A 93 9.51 3.13 -8.42
CA GLN A 93 8.91 4.42 -8.10
C GLN A 93 7.43 4.31 -7.70
N GLY A 94 6.77 3.24 -8.11
CA GLY A 94 5.38 2.99 -7.77
C GLY A 94 5.08 1.51 -7.82
N ALA A 95 4.15 1.08 -6.98
CA ALA A 95 3.58 -0.24 -7.07
C ALA A 95 2.14 -0.25 -6.56
N ARG A 96 1.37 -1.20 -7.09
CA ARG A 96 0.02 -1.49 -6.68
C ARG A 96 -0.12 -2.99 -6.47
N VAL A 97 -0.64 -3.38 -5.33
CA VAL A 97 -0.97 -4.78 -5.01
C VAL A 97 -2.43 -4.84 -4.60
N VAL A 98 -3.17 -5.74 -5.23
CA VAL A 98 -4.57 -6.00 -4.90
C VAL A 98 -4.73 -7.48 -4.64
N LEU A 99 -5.32 -7.81 -3.48
CA LEU A 99 -5.64 -9.18 -3.07
C LEU A 99 -7.15 -9.36 -3.14
N GLY A 100 -7.64 -9.75 -4.33
CA GLY A 100 -9.06 -9.96 -4.61
C GLY A 100 -9.95 -8.76 -4.24
N ILE A 101 -11.13 -9.04 -3.70
CA ILE A 101 -12.06 -8.01 -3.16
C ILE A 101 -11.61 -7.53 -1.75
N SER A 102 -10.56 -8.14 -1.19
CA SER A 102 -10.23 -8.01 0.22
C SER A 102 -9.45 -6.74 0.53
N CYS A 103 -8.40 -6.44 -0.23
CA CYS A 103 -7.61 -5.23 -0.01
C CYS A 103 -6.84 -4.75 -1.24
N ASN A 104 -6.56 -3.45 -1.24
CA ASN A 104 -5.83 -2.73 -2.27
C ASN A 104 -4.80 -1.82 -1.60
N LEU A 105 -3.57 -1.90 -2.08
CA LEU A 105 -2.47 -1.08 -1.65
C LEU A 105 -1.85 -0.45 -2.89
N ARG A 106 -1.63 0.87 -2.85
CA ARG A 106 -0.94 1.58 -3.92
C ARG A 106 -0.01 2.63 -3.34
N TYR A 107 1.20 2.72 -3.89
CA TYR A 107 2.10 3.85 -3.70
C TYR A 107 2.67 4.34 -5.03
N GLU A 108 2.98 5.64 -5.10
CA GLU A 108 3.61 6.30 -6.25
C GLU A 108 4.45 7.49 -5.77
N LEU A 109 5.43 7.93 -6.57
CA LEU A 109 6.18 9.18 -6.33
C LEU A 109 5.48 10.45 -6.85
N TYR A 110 4.29 10.31 -7.43
CA TYR A 110 3.46 11.42 -7.89
C TYR A 110 2.11 11.41 -7.17
N PRO A 111 1.48 12.59 -6.99
CA PRO A 111 0.15 12.66 -6.41
C PRO A 111 -0.86 12.00 -7.34
N PHE A 112 -1.58 10.99 -6.84
CA PHE A 112 -2.64 10.29 -7.59
C PHE A 112 -4.00 10.32 -6.90
N LEU A 113 -4.06 10.79 -5.65
CA LEU A 113 -5.31 11.02 -4.94
C LEU A 113 -5.76 12.45 -5.22
N SER A 114 -6.98 12.61 -5.72
CA SER A 114 -7.63 13.92 -5.80
C SER A 114 -7.88 14.44 -4.38
N LYS A 115 -7.55 15.72 -4.15
CA LYS A 115 -7.89 16.45 -2.93
C LYS A 115 -9.39 16.73 -2.85
#